data_AF-A0A1S2M7S4-F1
#
_entry.id   AF-A0A1S2M7S4-F1
#
_cell.length_a   1.000
_cell.length_b   1.000
_cell.length_c   1.000
_cell.angle_alpha   90.00
_cell.angle_beta   90.00
_cell.angle_gamma   90.00
#
_symmetry.space_group_name_H-M   'P 1'
#
loop_
_entity.id
_entity.type
_entity.pdbx_description
1 polymer ?
#
loop_
_entity_poly.entity_id
_entity_poly.type
_entity_poly.pdbx_seq_one_letter_code
_entity_poly.pdbx_strand_id
1 'polypeptide(L)'
;MVNSIVFSKVKKENIFCETFDEFEKNNGIQFSNAGIAVIYGPNGTGKTSLTRVLDCEKGSSFNVEFEGKQYSEIDNELFHIINDQNSRNIIVGETEDFLLGDDIKKEYDLQRCNC
;
A
#
# COMPACT_ATOMS: atom_id res chain seq x y z
N MET A 1 -19.35 -0.77 -9.93
CA MET A 1 -18.59 0.34 -9.31
C MET A 1 -17.16 0.20 -9.80
N VAL A 2 -16.51 1.29 -10.21
CA VAL A 2 -15.14 1.23 -10.73
C VAL A 2 -14.22 1.05 -9.54
N ASN A 3 -13.68 -0.17 -9.39
CA ASN A 3 -12.89 -0.56 -8.23
C ASN A 3 -11.41 -0.74 -8.61
N SER A 4 -10.91 0.04 -9.55
CA SER A 4 -9.53 -0.07 -9.98
C SER A 4 -8.95 1.28 -10.34
N ILE A 5 -7.67 1.42 -10.07
CA ILE A 5 -6.83 2.53 -10.50
C ILE A 5 -5.82 2.02 -11.52
N VAL A 6 -5.60 2.76 -12.61
CA VAL A 6 -4.75 2.32 -13.72
C VAL A 6 -3.64 3.34 -13.98
N PHE A 7 -2.40 2.91 -13.87
CA PHE A 7 -1.23 3.75 -14.09
C PHE A 7 -0.83 3.71 -15.56
N SER A 8 -0.71 4.85 -16.22
CA SER A 8 -0.11 4.92 -17.56
C SER A 8 1.36 5.34 -17.51
N LYS A 9 1.82 5.88 -16.38
CA LYS A 9 3.21 6.28 -16.16
C LYS A 9 3.59 6.22 -14.69
N VAL A 10 4.80 5.76 -14.38
CA VAL A 10 5.42 5.83 -13.04
C VAL A 10 6.91 6.08 -13.20
N LYS A 11 7.42 7.18 -12.62
CA LYS A 11 8.83 7.54 -12.65
C LYS A 11 9.27 8.08 -11.31
N LYS A 12 10.49 7.69 -10.90
CA LYS A 12 11.21 8.22 -9.74
C LYS A 12 12.68 8.25 -10.09
N GLU A 13 13.16 9.40 -10.54
CA GLU A 13 14.55 9.56 -11.02
C GLU A 13 14.92 8.41 -11.98
N ASN A 14 15.90 7.59 -11.59
CA ASN A 14 16.35 6.41 -12.34
C ASN A 14 16.04 5.07 -11.62
N ILE A 15 15.11 5.08 -10.65
CA ILE A 15 14.73 3.89 -9.87
C ILE A 15 13.88 2.93 -10.71
N PHE A 16 12.88 3.47 -11.41
CA PHE A 16 12.03 2.70 -12.32
C PHE A 16 12.65 2.70 -13.72
N CYS A 17 12.60 1.55 -14.40
CA CYS A 17 13.07 1.43 -15.78
C CYS A 17 12.21 2.28 -16.73
N GLU A 18 12.77 2.66 -17.88
CA GLU A 18 12.09 3.48 -18.89
C GLU A 18 10.79 2.85 -19.41
N THR A 19 10.62 1.53 -19.29
CA THR A 19 9.36 0.84 -19.62
C THR A 19 8.18 1.28 -18.75
N PHE A 20 8.42 1.95 -17.62
CA PHE A 20 7.36 2.54 -16.79
C PHE A 20 7.00 3.97 -17.21
N ASP A 21 7.73 4.59 -18.14
CA ASP A 21 7.31 5.86 -18.76
C ASP A 21 6.10 5.64 -19.69
N GLU A 22 5.99 4.45 -20.29
CA GLU A 22 4.84 3.93 -21.06
C GLU A 22 4.30 2.66 -20.38
N PHE A 23 3.67 2.81 -19.22
CA PHE A 23 3.27 1.65 -18.40
C PHE A 23 1.97 1.03 -18.90
N GLU A 24 2.06 0.17 -19.93
CA GLU A 24 0.89 -0.34 -20.65
C GLU A 24 0.28 -1.63 -20.09
N LYS A 25 1.05 -2.44 -19.34
CA LYS A 25 0.66 -3.81 -18.94
C LYS A 25 0.87 -4.05 -17.47
N ASN A 26 -0.03 -4.81 -16.84
CA ASN A 26 0.00 -5.12 -15.40
C ASN A 26 0.09 -3.85 -14.54
N ASN A 27 -0.61 -2.81 -14.97
CA ASN A 27 -0.55 -1.45 -14.48
C ASN A 27 -1.79 -1.03 -13.69
N GLY A 28 -2.70 -1.98 -13.44
CA GLY A 28 -3.91 -1.76 -12.66
C GLY A 28 -3.74 -2.25 -11.23
N ILE A 29 -4.23 -1.48 -10.27
CA ILE A 29 -4.45 -1.94 -8.90
C ILE A 29 -5.96 -2.06 -8.70
N GLN A 30 -6.41 -3.27 -8.40
CA GLN A 30 -7.81 -3.54 -8.12
C GLN A 30 -8.06 -3.56 -6.61
N PHE A 31 -9.06 -2.79 -6.19
CA PHE A 31 -9.53 -2.75 -4.82
C PHE A 31 -10.50 -3.91 -4.56
N SER A 32 -10.41 -4.47 -3.36
CA SER A 32 -11.40 -5.41 -2.84
C SER A 32 -12.76 -4.73 -2.65
N ASN A 33 -13.80 -5.51 -2.36
CA ASN A 33 -15.13 -4.96 -2.04
C ASN A 33 -15.13 -4.04 -0.80
N ALA A 34 -14.10 -4.13 0.06
CA ALA A 34 -13.90 -3.25 1.20
C ALA A 34 -13.14 -1.96 0.83
N GLY A 35 -12.81 -1.74 -0.45
CA GLY A 35 -12.05 -0.57 -0.92
C GLY A 35 -10.55 -0.65 -0.65
N ILE A 36 -10.03 -1.82 -0.26
CA ILE A 36 -8.61 -2.01 0.11
C ILE A 36 -7.88 -2.81 -0.98
N ALA A 37 -6.66 -2.38 -1.31
CA ALA A 37 -5.71 -3.15 -2.12
C ALA A 37 -4.40 -3.32 -1.35
N VAL A 38 -3.77 -4.50 -1.46
CA VAL A 38 -2.50 -4.81 -0.79
C VAL A 38 -1.41 -5.00 -1.84
N ILE A 39 -0.38 -4.17 -1.76
CA ILE A 39 0.82 -4.28 -2.61
C ILE A 39 1.90 -5.01 -1.82
N TYR A 40 2.36 -6.15 -2.35
CA TYR A 40 3.41 -6.95 -1.73
C TYR A 40 4.45 -7.38 -2.77
N GLY A 41 5.63 -7.75 -2.30
CA GLY A 41 6.74 -8.20 -3.14
C GLY A 41 8.04 -8.25 -2.35
N PRO A 42 9.09 -8.93 -2.84
CA PRO A 42 10.41 -9.00 -2.20
C PRO A 42 11.04 -7.65 -1.85
N ASN A 43 12.10 -7.68 -1.05
CA ASN A 43 12.88 -6.49 -0.77
C ASN A 43 13.51 -5.96 -2.06
N GLY A 44 13.50 -4.63 -2.24
CA GLY A 44 14.03 -3.97 -3.42
C GLY A 44 13.08 -3.90 -4.63
N THR A 45 11.86 -4.43 -4.57
CA THR A 45 10.90 -4.36 -5.71
C THR A 45 10.22 -2.99 -5.89
N GLY A 46 10.67 -1.95 -5.20
CA GLY A 46 10.15 -0.60 -5.40
C GLY A 46 8.85 -0.26 -4.65
N LYS A 47 8.39 -1.05 -3.67
CA LYS A 47 7.18 -0.75 -2.89
C LYS A 47 7.23 0.64 -2.23
N THR A 48 8.30 0.93 -1.48
CA THR A 48 8.52 2.25 -0.87
C THR A 48 8.81 3.32 -1.92
N SER A 49 9.42 2.96 -3.05
CA SER A 49 9.64 3.92 -4.14
C SER A 49 8.31 4.34 -4.78
N LEU A 50 7.35 3.42 -4.90
CA LEU A 50 6.00 3.71 -5.39
C LEU A 50 5.28 4.67 -4.43
N THR A 51 5.31 4.43 -3.12
CA THR A 51 4.67 5.35 -2.16
C THR A 51 5.26 6.77 -2.25
N ARG A 52 6.57 6.89 -2.44
CA ARG A 52 7.25 8.19 -2.66
C ARG A 52 6.83 8.90 -3.95
N VAL A 53 6.51 8.13 -5.01
CA VAL A 53 5.97 8.69 -6.25
C VAL A 53 4.59 9.27 -6.02
N LEU A 54 3.72 8.52 -5.33
CA LEU A 54 2.35 8.94 -5.02
C LEU A 54 2.30 10.10 -4.02
N ASP A 55 3.36 10.27 -3.22
CA ASP A 55 3.56 11.42 -2.32
C ASP A 55 4.13 12.67 -3.05
N CYS A 56 4.27 12.62 -4.37
CA CYS A 56 4.87 13.69 -5.18
C CYS A 56 6.26 14.14 -4.69
N GLU A 57 7.06 13.26 -4.09
CA GLU A 57 8.42 13.63 -3.70
C GLU A 57 9.23 14.09 -4.92
N LYS A 58 10.25 14.94 -4.72
CA LYS A 58 11.12 15.42 -5.80
C LYS A 58 11.60 14.29 -6.71
N GLY A 59 11.59 14.55 -8.02
CA GLY A 59 12.00 13.59 -9.04
C GLY A 59 10.95 12.52 -9.38
N SER A 60 9.72 12.66 -8.88
CA SER A 60 8.61 11.78 -9.20
C SER A 60 7.76 12.34 -10.34
N SER A 61 7.21 11.45 -11.17
CA SER A 61 6.19 11.77 -12.17
C SER A 61 5.30 10.55 -12.35
N PHE A 62 3.99 10.74 -12.43
CA PHE A 62 3.05 9.65 -12.66
C PHE A 62 1.83 10.15 -13.42
N ASN A 63 1.20 9.25 -14.16
CA ASN A 63 -0.12 9.47 -14.73
C ASN A 63 -1.00 8.30 -14.33
N VAL A 64 -2.20 8.61 -13.85
CA VAL A 64 -3.11 7.61 -13.34
C VAL A 64 -4.55 7.95 -13.68
N GLU A 65 -5.33 6.93 -14.01
CA GLU A 65 -6.75 7.04 -14.24
C GLU A 65 -7.52 6.37 -13.10
N PHE A 66 -8.50 7.10 -12.57
CA PHE A 66 -9.45 6.61 -11.59
C PHE A 66 -10.84 7.18 -11.89
N GLU A 67 -11.84 6.31 -11.97
CA GLU A 67 -13.24 6.67 -12.30
C GLU A 67 -13.39 7.54 -13.57
N GLY A 68 -12.54 7.31 -14.58
CA GLY A 68 -12.55 8.06 -15.85
C GLY A 68 -11.95 9.47 -15.76
N LYS A 69 -11.38 9.84 -14.62
CA LYS A 69 -10.59 11.06 -14.45
C LYS A 69 -9.10 10.74 -14.44
N GLN A 70 -8.31 11.62 -15.03
CA GLN A 70 -6.86 11.52 -15.06
C GLN A 70 -6.25 12.42 -13.98
N TYR A 71 -5.25 11.89 -13.30
CA TYR A 71 -4.51 12.57 -12.24
C TYR A 71 -3.01 12.41 -12.50
N SER A 72 -2.22 13.38 -12.01
CA SER A 72 -0.77 13.40 -12.16
C SER A 72 -0.10 14.02 -10.95
N GLU A 73 1.24 14.12 -10.96
CA GLU A 73 1.99 14.77 -9.90
C GLU A 73 1.63 16.26 -9.67
N ILE A 74 1.03 16.91 -10.67
CA ILE A 74 0.63 18.33 -10.64
C ILE A 74 -0.74 18.52 -10.00
N ASP A 75 -1.63 17.53 -10.17
CA ASP A 75 -3.03 17.55 -9.72
C ASP A 75 -3.30 16.34 -8.80
N ASN A 76 -2.56 16.29 -7.68
CA ASN A 76 -2.58 15.16 -6.76
C ASN A 76 -3.57 15.38 -5.60
N GLU A 77 -4.85 15.48 -5.90
CA GLU A 77 -5.92 15.37 -4.89
C GLU A 77 -6.32 13.91 -4.63
N LEU A 78 -5.82 12.97 -5.44
CA LEU A 78 -6.20 11.56 -5.40
C LEU A 78 -5.52 10.79 -4.26
N PHE A 79 -4.25 11.08 -3.96
CA PHE A 79 -3.48 10.31 -3.00
C PHE A 79 -3.22 11.10 -1.72
N HIS A 80 -3.46 10.45 -0.59
CA HIS A 80 -3.00 10.88 0.72
C HIS A 80 -2.11 9.78 1.31
N ILE A 81 -0.84 10.08 1.55
CA ILE A 81 0.13 9.10 2.02
C ILE A 81 0.30 9.20 3.52
N ILE A 82 -0.05 8.12 4.22
CA ILE A 82 0.20 7.96 5.65
C ILE A 82 1.42 7.07 5.81
N ASN A 83 2.58 7.69 6.06
CA ASN A 83 3.81 6.99 6.40
C ASN A 83 3.90 6.74 7.91
N ASP A 84 3.01 5.91 8.45
CA ASP A 84 3.16 5.44 9.83
C ASP A 84 4.01 4.16 9.83
N GLN A 85 5.31 4.32 10.06
CA GLN A 85 6.22 3.23 10.39
C GLN A 85 6.43 3.13 11.91
N ASN A 86 5.60 3.76 12.74
CA ASN A 86 5.69 3.63 14.19
C ASN A 86 5.04 2.34 14.67
N SER A 87 5.77 1.26 14.43
CA SER A 87 6.21 0.30 15.45
C SER A 87 6.68 -0.91 14.68
N ARG A 88 7.94 -0.91 14.28
CA ARG A 88 8.67 -2.16 14.14
C ARG A 88 8.83 -2.71 15.56
N ASN A 89 7.75 -3.21 16.16
CA ASN A 89 7.90 -4.06 17.33
C ASN A 89 8.67 -5.27 16.82
N ILE A 90 9.95 -5.34 17.20
CA ILE A 90 10.69 -6.58 17.21
C ILE A 90 10.00 -7.39 18.31
N ILE A 91 8.99 -8.18 17.94
CA ILE A 91 8.22 -8.96 18.89
C ILE A 91 9.04 -10.22 19.22
N VAL A 92 9.60 -10.23 20.42
CA VAL A 92 10.01 -11.47 21.10
C VAL A 92 8.73 -12.04 21.71
N GLY A 93 8.01 -12.89 20.98
CA GLY A 93 6.75 -13.49 21.42
C GLY A 93 6.01 -14.23 20.31
N GLU A 94 5.25 -15.27 20.67
CA GLU A 94 4.55 -16.13 19.70
C GLU A 94 3.40 -15.40 19.01
N THR A 95 3.20 -15.73 17.73
CA THR A 95 2.34 -15.04 16.75
C THR A 95 0.85 -14.99 17.13
N GLU A 96 0.42 -15.80 18.10
CA GLU A 96 -0.97 -15.91 18.55
C GLU A 96 -1.46 -14.64 19.28
N ASP A 97 -0.55 -13.88 19.89
CA ASP A 97 -0.87 -12.70 20.70
C ASP A 97 -1.40 -11.49 19.91
N PHE A 98 -1.29 -11.51 18.58
CA PHE A 98 -1.60 -10.36 17.73
C PHE A 98 -2.96 -10.44 17.03
N LEU A 99 -3.61 -11.62 17.00
CA LEU A 99 -4.94 -11.79 16.38
C LEU A 99 -6.10 -11.55 17.35
N LEU A 100 -5.80 -11.42 18.64
CA LEU A 100 -6.79 -11.41 19.70
C LEU A 100 -6.91 -9.98 20.25
N GLY A 101 -7.95 -9.27 19.84
CA GLY A 101 -8.35 -8.01 20.47
C GLY A 101 -8.61 -8.19 21.98
N ASP A 102 -8.59 -7.10 22.73
CA ASP A 102 -8.58 -7.11 24.21
C ASP A 102 -9.68 -7.98 24.86
N ASP A 103 -10.84 -8.15 24.20
CA ASP A 103 -11.93 -9.00 24.70
C ASP A 103 -11.65 -10.51 24.53
N ILE A 104 -10.91 -10.93 23.50
CA ILE A 104 -10.65 -12.35 23.23
C ILE A 104 -9.48 -12.89 24.07
N LYS A 105 -8.51 -12.02 24.42
CA LYS A 105 -7.46 -12.37 25.41
C LYS A 105 -8.06 -12.74 26.76
N LYS A 106 -9.05 -11.96 27.22
CA LYS A 106 -9.79 -12.24 28.46
C LYS A 106 -10.47 -13.60 28.43
N GLU A 107 -11.05 -13.99 27.31
CA GLU A 107 -11.70 -15.29 27.13
C GLU A 107 -10.71 -16.46 27.18
N TYR A 108 -9.52 -16.31 26.58
CA TYR A 108 -8.46 -17.33 26.60
C TYR A 108 -7.86 -17.52 28.00
N ASP A 109 -7.62 -16.43 28.73
CA ASP A 109 -7.13 -16.48 30.10
C ASP A 109 -8.16 -17.12 31.05
N LEU A 110 -9.45 -16.89 30.83
CA LEU A 110 -10.53 -17.53 31.57
C LEU A 110 -10.63 -19.04 31.28
N GLN A 111 -10.34 -19.48 30.04
CA GLN A 111 -10.31 -20.92 29.69
C GLN A 111 -9.11 -21.64 30.30
N ARG A 112 -7.96 -20.97 30.47
CA ARG A 112 -6.78 -21.54 31.15
C ARG A 112 -6.93 -21.68 32.67
N CYS A 113 -7.85 -20.93 33.29
CA CYS A 113 -8.11 -20.98 34.73
C CYS A 113 -9.19 -22.00 35.16
N ASN A 114 -9.76 -22.78 34.23
CA ASN A 114 -10.64 -23.90 34.58
C ASN A 114 -9.83 -25.20 34.67
N CYS A 115 -9.10 -25.35 35.77
CA CYS A 115 -8.70 -26.65 36.33
C CYS A 115 -9.31 -26.77 37.73
#